data_AF-A0A2T0T9D7-F1
#
_entry.id   AF-A0A2T0T9D7-F1
#
_cell.length_a   1.000
_cell.length_b   1.000
_cell.length_c   1.000
_cell.angle_alpha   90.00
_cell.angle_beta   90.00
_cell.angle_gamma   90.00
#
_symmetry.space_group_name_H-M   'P 1'
#
loop_
_entity.id
_entity.type
_entity.pdbx_description
1 polymer ?
#
loop_
_entity_poly.entity_id
_entity_poly.type
_entity_poly.pdbx_seq_one_letter_code
_entity_poly.pdbx_strand_id
1 'polypeptide(L)'
;MDAEQGDPACWLDAVCPECGRIRERPGSTACEHCGFAPDAPKLVAGPATSAVRDRDQEGRARNARPRDGLGRPLPYGVPGVERQPEGVPRTPDESLVEAQRLLDAGMPFHAHEVLEDAWKMSDGPERELWRGMAQLAVGLTHAARGNTTGGAALLRRGARNIAPYLDAPPHGIDIAGLGDWAAALATTLDTASGEVPLAANTPRLVRR
;
A
#
# COMPACT_ATOMS: atom_id res chain seq x y z
N MET A 1 6.29 -23.19 48.94
CA MET A 1 5.37 -23.80 47.95
C MET A 1 5.12 -22.69 46.98
N ASP A 2 6.03 -22.52 46.02
CA ASP A 2 6.04 -21.34 45.17
C ASP A 2 6.00 -21.86 43.75
N ALA A 3 4.77 -21.94 43.23
CA ALA A 3 4.51 -22.27 41.85
C ALA A 3 4.91 -21.06 40.99
N GLU A 4 5.84 -21.32 40.07
CA GLU A 4 6.25 -20.49 38.96
C GLU A 4 5.04 -19.85 38.26
N GLN A 5 4.97 -18.52 38.31
CA GLN A 5 4.26 -17.74 37.29
C GLN A 5 5.25 -17.52 36.15
N GLY A 6 5.16 -18.39 35.13
CA GLY A 6 5.93 -18.28 33.90
C GLY A 6 5.65 -16.95 33.20
N ASP A 7 6.73 -16.29 32.80
CA ASP A 7 6.78 -15.06 32.03
C ASP A 7 5.88 -15.13 30.77
N PRO A 8 4.93 -14.21 30.56
CA PRO A 8 4.10 -14.20 29.36
C PRO A 8 4.95 -13.80 28.14
N ALA A 9 5.39 -14.81 27.40
CA ALA A 9 5.38 -14.79 25.95
C ALA A 9 6.18 -13.67 25.24
N CYS A 10 7.51 -13.76 25.29
CA CYS A 10 8.50 -13.00 24.50
C CYS A 10 8.30 -13.04 22.95
N TRP A 11 7.24 -13.67 22.42
CA TRP A 11 6.99 -13.82 20.98
C TRP A 11 6.16 -12.70 20.34
N LEU A 12 5.44 -11.87 21.09
CA LEU A 12 4.60 -10.80 20.52
C LEU A 12 5.45 -9.69 19.86
N ASP A 13 6.61 -9.36 20.43
CA ASP A 13 7.53 -8.34 19.89
C ASP A 13 8.27 -8.79 18.63
N ALA A 14 8.24 -10.10 18.33
CA ALA A 14 8.80 -10.66 17.10
C ALA A 14 7.82 -10.59 15.92
N VAL A 15 6.54 -10.25 16.13
CA VAL A 15 5.54 -10.16 15.05
C VAL A 15 5.64 -8.81 14.36
N CYS A 16 5.88 -8.81 13.05
CA CYS A 16 5.90 -7.57 12.28
C CYS A 16 4.52 -6.90 12.29
N PRO A 17 4.38 -5.62 12.69
CA PRO A 17 3.08 -4.94 12.71
C PRO A 17 2.53 -4.70 11.30
N GLU A 18 3.36 -4.80 10.25
CA GLU A 18 2.96 -4.62 8.84
C GLU A 18 2.69 -5.89 8.03
N CYS A 19 3.12 -7.07 8.46
CA CYS A 19 2.70 -8.31 7.80
C CYS A 19 2.14 -9.38 8.72
N GLY A 20 2.25 -9.21 10.04
CA GLY A 20 1.78 -10.17 11.02
C GLY A 20 2.59 -11.47 11.07
N ARG A 21 3.70 -11.56 10.31
CA ARG A 21 4.61 -12.70 10.38
C ARG A 21 5.63 -12.50 11.50
N ILE A 22 5.96 -13.59 12.18
CA ILE A 22 7.07 -13.67 13.11
C ILE A 22 8.36 -13.44 12.33
N ARG A 23 9.21 -12.55 12.83
CA ARG A 23 10.52 -12.25 12.28
C ARG A 23 11.49 -13.33 12.72
N GLU A 24 12.17 -13.94 11.76
CA GLU A 24 13.23 -14.91 11.99
C GLU A 24 14.51 -14.23 12.49
N ARG A 25 14.67 -12.94 12.19
CA ARG A 25 15.80 -12.12 12.67
C ARG A 25 15.31 -11.00 13.60
N PRO A 26 15.14 -11.28 14.91
CA PRO A 26 14.90 -10.25 15.92
C PRO A 26 15.99 -9.17 15.82
N GLY A 27 15.58 -7.91 15.66
CA GLY A 27 16.50 -6.77 15.53
C GLY A 27 16.95 -6.40 14.10
N SER A 28 16.48 -7.08 13.04
CA SER A 28 16.68 -6.59 11.68
C SER A 28 16.06 -5.19 11.50
N THR A 29 16.65 -4.33 10.66
CA THR A 29 16.11 -2.98 10.39
C THR A 29 14.82 -3.03 9.59
N ALA A 30 14.62 -4.08 8.79
CA ALA A 30 13.42 -4.29 7.98
C ALA A 30 12.89 -5.72 8.17
N CYS A 31 11.58 -5.89 8.04
CA CYS A 31 10.93 -7.19 8.01
C CYS A 31 11.28 -7.90 6.70
N GLU A 32 11.88 -9.07 6.80
CA GLU A 32 12.23 -9.97 5.70
C GLU A 32 11.00 -10.44 4.88
N HIS A 33 9.81 -10.38 5.47
CA HIS A 33 8.58 -10.84 4.83
C HIS A 33 7.75 -9.75 4.14
N CYS A 34 8.01 -8.47 4.40
CA CYS A 34 7.26 -7.39 3.76
C CYS A 34 8.06 -6.10 3.51
N GLY A 35 9.31 -6.06 3.94
CA GLY A 35 10.18 -4.89 3.86
C GLY A 35 9.88 -3.80 4.88
N PHE A 36 8.90 -3.97 5.78
CA PHE A 36 8.56 -2.93 6.75
C PHE A 36 9.68 -2.66 7.74
N ALA A 37 10.03 -1.38 7.90
CA ALA A 37 11.09 -0.92 8.77
C ALA A 37 10.62 0.31 9.56
N PRO A 38 10.26 0.17 10.85
CA PRO A 38 9.73 1.29 11.63
C PRO A 38 10.79 2.37 11.89
N ASP A 39 12.07 1.96 12.01
CA ASP A 39 13.22 2.81 12.32
C ASP A 39 14.35 2.72 11.29
N ALA A 40 14.04 2.36 10.02
CA ALA A 40 15.08 2.39 9.00
C ALA A 40 15.71 3.79 8.97
N PRO A 41 17.03 3.93 9.24
CA PRO A 41 17.69 5.21 9.03
C PRO A 41 17.43 5.56 7.58
N LYS A 42 16.87 6.76 7.33
CA LYS A 42 16.81 7.31 5.98
C LYS A 42 18.20 7.11 5.41
N LEU A 43 18.36 6.26 4.39
CA LEU A 43 19.64 6.04 3.74
C LEU A 43 20.15 7.43 3.39
N VAL A 44 21.10 7.92 4.18
CA VAL A 44 21.89 9.07 3.81
C VAL A 44 22.70 8.53 2.66
N ALA A 45 22.24 8.83 1.45
CA ALA A 45 22.95 8.48 0.25
C ALA A 45 24.41 8.89 0.46
N GLY A 46 25.31 7.90 0.45
CA GLY A 46 26.74 8.15 0.31
C GLY A 46 26.97 9.04 -0.89
N PRO A 47 28.09 9.77 -0.97
CA PRO A 47 28.24 10.95 -1.80
C PRO A 47 27.91 10.63 -3.26
N ALA A 48 26.65 10.89 -3.62
CA ALA A 48 26.23 10.99 -5.00
C ALA A 48 26.98 12.20 -5.52
N THR A 49 27.75 11.99 -6.58
CA THR A 49 28.26 13.08 -7.40
C THR A 49 27.11 14.05 -7.65
N SER A 50 27.36 15.31 -7.29
CA SER A 50 26.38 16.35 -7.00
C SER A 50 25.41 16.60 -8.16
N ALA A 51 24.31 15.86 -8.21
CA ALA A 51 23.06 16.37 -8.74
C ALA A 51 22.42 17.20 -7.61
N VAL A 52 22.39 18.52 -7.79
CA VAL A 52 21.79 19.48 -6.88
C VAL A 52 20.41 18.96 -6.45
N ARG A 53 20.23 18.67 -5.15
CA ARG A 53 18.92 18.22 -4.62
C ARG A 53 17.97 19.39 -4.80
N ASP A 54 16.94 19.20 -5.62
CA ASP A 54 15.92 20.23 -5.88
C ASP A 54 15.23 20.60 -4.56
N ARG A 55 15.32 21.88 -4.21
CA ARG A 55 14.79 22.45 -2.99
C ARG A 55 14.02 23.72 -3.35
N ASP A 56 12.91 23.96 -2.66
CA ASP A 56 12.22 25.25 -2.78
C ASP A 56 13.02 26.35 -2.07
N GLN A 57 12.51 27.59 -2.17
CA GLN A 57 13.13 28.77 -1.54
C GLN A 57 13.19 28.67 -0.01
N GLU A 58 12.43 27.74 0.59
CA GLU A 58 12.41 27.45 2.02
C GLU A 58 13.31 26.25 2.39
N GLY A 59 14.01 25.67 1.42
CA GLY A 59 14.93 24.55 1.62
C GLY A 59 14.26 23.18 1.75
N ARG A 60 12.94 23.09 1.54
CA ARG A 60 12.20 21.81 1.53
C ARG A 60 12.53 21.06 0.26
N ALA A 61 12.69 19.74 0.36
CA ALA A 61 12.95 18.90 -0.79
C ALA A 61 11.76 19.00 -1.76
N ARG A 62 11.98 19.57 -2.94
CA ARG A 62 11.01 19.52 -4.02
C ARG A 62 11.11 18.13 -4.63
N ASN A 63 10.05 17.35 -4.52
CA ASN A 63 9.92 16.09 -5.24
C ASN A 63 9.57 16.37 -6.71
N ALA A 64 10.34 17.24 -7.37
CA ALA A 64 10.09 17.72 -8.73
C ALA A 64 10.55 16.74 -9.82
N ARG A 65 11.22 15.65 -9.43
CA ARG A 65 11.61 14.61 -10.37
C ARG A 65 10.33 13.96 -10.92
N PRO A 66 10.10 14.01 -12.25
CA PRO A 66 8.90 13.43 -12.85
C PRO A 66 8.75 11.94 -12.51
N ARG A 67 7.52 11.44 -12.43
CA ARG A 67 7.23 10.04 -12.08
C ARG A 67 6.27 9.41 -13.09
N ASP A 68 6.32 8.09 -13.24
CA ASP A 68 5.33 7.38 -14.04
C ASP A 68 4.01 7.15 -13.27
N GLY A 69 3.01 6.52 -13.92
CA GLY A 69 1.72 6.19 -13.29
C GLY A 69 1.82 5.22 -12.11
N LEU A 70 2.94 4.50 -12.00
CA LEU A 70 3.28 3.68 -10.85
C LEU A 70 4.03 4.47 -9.78
N GLY A 71 4.41 5.73 -9.96
CA GLY A 71 5.17 6.55 -9.02
C GLY A 71 6.70 6.35 -9.05
N ARG A 72 7.25 5.60 -10.02
CA ARG A 72 8.70 5.42 -10.18
C ARG A 72 9.33 6.69 -10.75
N PRO A 73 10.51 7.14 -10.25
CA PRO A 73 11.18 8.31 -10.78
C PRO A 73 11.61 8.14 -12.24
N LEU A 74 11.29 9.10 -13.10
CA LEU A 74 11.69 9.18 -14.50
C LEU A 74 12.98 10.00 -14.67
N PRO A 75 13.68 9.87 -15.81
CA PRO A 75 14.74 10.81 -16.18
C PRO A 75 14.21 12.25 -16.27
N TYR A 76 15.07 13.24 -15.99
CA TYR A 76 14.71 14.65 -16.17
C TYR A 76 14.42 14.94 -17.65
N GLY A 77 13.45 15.83 -17.90
CA GLY A 77 12.99 16.17 -19.26
C GLY A 77 11.98 15.20 -19.85
N VAL A 78 11.74 14.05 -19.22
CA VAL A 78 10.61 13.17 -19.57
C VAL A 78 9.35 13.68 -18.85
N PRO A 79 8.23 13.91 -19.56
CA PRO A 79 6.97 14.24 -18.91
C PRO A 79 6.56 13.13 -17.93
N GLY A 80 6.32 13.52 -16.69
CA GLY A 80 5.76 12.62 -15.68
C GLY A 80 4.25 12.69 -15.67
N VAL A 81 3.65 11.76 -14.94
CA VAL A 81 2.25 11.84 -14.56
C VAL A 81 2.14 12.78 -13.36
N GLU A 82 1.20 13.73 -13.46
CA GLU A 82 0.92 14.66 -12.38
C GLU A 82 0.33 13.90 -11.18
N ARG A 83 0.82 14.21 -9.97
CA ARG A 83 0.28 13.61 -8.75
C ARG A 83 -1.16 14.04 -8.55
N GLN A 84 -1.95 13.19 -7.91
CA GLN A 84 -3.28 13.62 -7.49
C GLN A 84 -3.15 14.81 -6.52
N PRO A 85 -4.00 15.83 -6.62
CA PRO A 85 -4.04 16.89 -5.63
C PRO A 85 -4.39 16.28 -4.27
N GLU A 86 -3.48 16.44 -3.31
CA GLU A 86 -3.63 15.95 -1.94
C GLU A 86 -4.76 16.71 -1.23
N GLY A 87 -5.60 16.00 -0.48
CA GLY A 87 -6.61 16.63 0.40
C GLY A 87 -7.80 17.23 -0.34
N VAL A 88 -8.09 16.78 -1.57
CA VAL A 88 -9.34 17.14 -2.26
C VAL A 88 -10.50 16.41 -1.59
N PRO A 89 -11.44 17.13 -0.95
CA PRO A 89 -12.58 16.50 -0.30
C PRO A 89 -13.45 15.83 -1.36
N ARG A 90 -13.70 14.53 -1.19
CA ARG A 90 -14.59 13.72 -2.00
C ARG A 90 -15.55 12.97 -1.08
N THR A 91 -16.76 12.76 -1.55
CA THR A 91 -17.67 11.78 -0.93
C THR A 91 -17.14 10.35 -1.12
N PRO A 92 -17.64 9.37 -0.33
CA PRO A 92 -17.38 7.96 -0.56
C PRO A 92 -17.53 7.50 -2.02
N ASP A 93 -18.66 7.82 -2.64
CA ASP A 93 -18.96 7.41 -4.02
C ASP A 93 -18.01 8.05 -5.03
N GLU A 94 -17.72 9.35 -4.90
CA GLU A 94 -16.75 10.05 -5.75
C GLU A 94 -15.34 9.46 -5.61
N SER A 95 -14.95 9.07 -4.39
CA SER A 95 -13.67 8.44 -4.11
C SER A 95 -13.57 7.08 -4.80
N LEU A 96 -14.63 6.27 -4.76
CA LEU A 96 -14.68 4.96 -5.42
C LEU A 96 -14.66 5.08 -6.94
N VAL A 97 -15.43 6.03 -7.51
CA VAL A 97 -15.46 6.29 -8.96
C VAL A 97 -14.09 6.74 -9.46
N GLU A 98 -13.45 7.69 -8.77
CA GLU A 98 -12.13 8.19 -9.18
C GLU A 98 -11.04 7.11 -9.00
N ALA A 99 -11.06 6.37 -7.88
CA ALA A 99 -10.13 5.27 -7.67
C ALA A 99 -10.29 4.18 -8.76
N GLN A 100 -11.52 3.81 -9.13
CA GLN A 100 -11.76 2.86 -10.21
C GLN A 100 -11.24 3.39 -11.56
N ARG A 101 -11.48 4.66 -11.88
CA ARG A 101 -10.98 5.28 -13.11
C ARG A 101 -9.46 5.23 -13.19
N LEU A 102 -8.78 5.48 -12.08
CA LEU A 102 -7.32 5.43 -11.99
C LEU A 102 -6.78 4.00 -12.10
N LEU A 103 -7.45 3.04 -11.46
CA LEU A 103 -7.12 1.62 -11.59
C LEU A 103 -7.26 1.14 -13.04
N ASP A 104 -8.34 1.54 -13.72
CA ASP A 104 -8.59 1.22 -15.13
C ASP A 104 -7.55 1.87 -16.06
N ALA A 105 -7.01 3.03 -15.68
CA ALA A 105 -5.93 3.71 -16.39
C ALA A 105 -4.52 3.15 -16.06
N GLY A 106 -4.41 2.08 -15.26
CA GLY A 106 -3.12 1.51 -14.87
C GLY A 106 -2.34 2.38 -13.88
N MET A 107 -3.03 3.16 -13.05
CA MET A 107 -2.47 4.08 -12.06
C MET A 107 -2.82 3.69 -10.61
N PRO A 108 -2.47 2.48 -10.15
CA PRO A 108 -2.85 1.99 -8.82
C PRO A 108 -2.24 2.81 -7.68
N PHE A 109 -1.09 3.48 -7.89
CA PHE A 109 -0.51 4.35 -6.88
C PHE A 109 -1.37 5.60 -6.65
N HIS A 110 -1.91 6.18 -7.72
CA HIS A 110 -2.80 7.34 -7.63
C HIS A 110 -4.17 6.94 -7.06
N ALA A 111 -4.67 5.74 -7.39
CA ALA A 111 -5.86 5.19 -6.76
C ALA A 111 -5.66 4.99 -5.25
N HIS A 112 -4.47 4.53 -4.84
CA HIS A 112 -4.11 4.45 -3.42
C HIS A 112 -4.17 5.83 -2.74
N GLU A 113 -3.64 6.89 -3.35
CA GLU A 113 -3.70 8.25 -2.78
C GLU A 113 -5.15 8.70 -2.55
N VAL A 114 -6.05 8.48 -3.51
CA VAL A 114 -7.49 8.81 -3.38
C VAL A 114 -8.14 8.03 -2.23
N LEU A 115 -7.87 6.73 -2.13
CA LEU A 115 -8.44 5.87 -1.08
C LEU A 115 -7.83 6.17 0.30
N GLU A 116 -6.57 6.60 0.36
CA GLU A 116 -5.90 7.04 1.57
C GLU A 116 -6.51 8.35 2.10
N ASP A 117 -6.82 9.30 1.21
CA ASP A 117 -7.51 10.53 1.59
C ASP A 117 -8.92 10.22 2.15
N ALA A 118 -9.67 9.30 1.52
CA ALA A 118 -10.94 8.83 2.07
C ALA A 118 -10.79 8.19 3.47
N TRP A 119 -9.71 7.43 3.69
CA TRP A 119 -9.37 6.89 5.01
C TRP A 119 -9.08 7.98 6.04
N LYS A 120 -8.26 8.97 5.70
CA LYS A 120 -7.90 10.09 6.59
C LYS A 120 -9.10 10.95 6.97
N MET A 121 -10.12 11.01 6.11
CA MET A 121 -11.36 11.76 6.32
C MET A 121 -12.44 10.93 7.06
N SER A 122 -12.22 9.63 7.26
CA SER A 122 -13.19 8.74 7.88
C SER A 122 -12.92 8.56 9.37
N ASP A 123 -13.84 9.03 10.22
CA ASP A 123 -13.75 8.90 11.69
C ASP A 123 -14.67 7.81 12.26
N GLY A 124 -15.41 7.12 11.39
CA GLY A 124 -16.48 6.19 11.74
C GLY A 124 -16.14 4.70 11.61
N PRO A 125 -17.17 3.83 11.68
CA PRO A 125 -17.00 2.38 11.59
C PRO A 125 -16.41 1.91 10.25
N GLU A 126 -16.36 2.76 9.23
CA GLU A 126 -15.79 2.48 7.91
C GLU A 126 -14.31 2.81 7.80
N ARG A 127 -13.67 3.36 8.84
CA ARG A 127 -12.27 3.78 8.75
C ARG A 127 -11.33 2.64 8.33
N GLU A 128 -11.50 1.44 8.90
CA GLU A 128 -10.67 0.29 8.51
C GLU A 128 -11.03 -0.28 7.13
N LEU A 129 -12.28 -0.11 6.66
CA LEU A 129 -12.65 -0.40 5.26
C LEU A 129 -11.81 0.43 4.30
N TRP A 130 -11.78 1.75 4.47
CA TRP A 130 -11.01 2.64 3.60
C TRP A 130 -9.52 2.38 3.66
N ARG A 131 -8.99 2.06 4.84
CA ARG A 131 -7.60 1.61 5.01
C ARG A 131 -7.33 0.33 4.22
N GLY A 132 -8.25 -0.64 4.27
CA GLY A 132 -8.18 -1.87 3.51
C GLY A 132 -8.16 -1.63 2.00
N MET A 133 -9.04 -0.77 1.50
CA MET A 133 -9.10 -0.37 0.09
C MET A 133 -7.78 0.28 -0.37
N ALA A 134 -7.23 1.22 0.42
CA ALA A 134 -5.95 1.84 0.12
C ALA A 134 -4.79 0.83 0.08
N GLN A 135 -4.81 -0.18 0.96
CA GLN A 135 -3.83 -1.27 0.99
C GLN A 135 -3.93 -2.20 -0.22
N LEU A 136 -5.13 -2.47 -0.71
CA LEU A 136 -5.32 -3.25 -1.94
C LEU A 136 -4.68 -2.55 -3.15
N ALA A 137 -4.93 -1.24 -3.31
CA ALA A 137 -4.37 -0.45 -4.40
C ALA A 137 -2.82 -0.35 -4.32
N VAL A 138 -2.26 -0.11 -3.13
CA VAL A 138 -0.79 -0.06 -2.99
C VAL A 138 -0.14 -1.45 -3.09
N GLY A 139 -0.84 -2.51 -2.69
CA GLY A 139 -0.42 -3.89 -2.90
C GLY A 139 -0.26 -4.22 -4.39
N LEU A 140 -1.23 -3.81 -5.22
CA LEU A 140 -1.14 -3.91 -6.67
C LEU A 140 0.01 -3.06 -7.24
N THR A 141 0.24 -1.86 -6.70
CA THR A 141 1.38 -1.01 -7.09
C THR A 141 2.72 -1.71 -6.84
N HIS A 142 2.88 -2.35 -5.68
CA HIS A 142 4.09 -3.09 -5.34
C HIS A 142 4.30 -4.29 -6.28
N ALA A 143 3.24 -5.05 -6.54
CA ALA A 143 3.25 -6.16 -7.49
C ALA A 143 3.68 -5.70 -8.90
N ALA A 144 3.13 -4.59 -9.39
CA ALA A 144 3.46 -4.03 -10.69
C ALA A 144 4.88 -3.44 -10.77
N ARG A 145 5.50 -3.12 -9.63
CA ARG A 145 6.91 -2.71 -9.53
C ARG A 145 7.86 -3.89 -9.27
N GLY A 146 7.36 -5.12 -9.26
CA GLY A 146 8.14 -6.34 -9.05
C GLY A 146 8.49 -6.63 -7.59
N ASN A 147 7.94 -5.87 -6.64
CA ASN A 147 8.00 -6.21 -5.23
C ASN A 147 6.87 -7.19 -4.89
N THR A 148 7.05 -8.45 -5.29
CA THR A 148 6.03 -9.50 -5.16
C THR A 148 5.73 -9.81 -3.69
N THR A 149 6.76 -9.94 -2.85
CA THR A 149 6.66 -10.17 -1.41
C THR A 149 5.87 -9.07 -0.70
N GLY A 150 6.23 -7.80 -0.91
CA GLY A 150 5.52 -6.66 -0.31
C GLY A 150 4.09 -6.52 -0.85
N GLY A 151 3.90 -6.75 -2.16
CA GLY A 151 2.58 -6.74 -2.79
C GLY A 151 1.64 -7.78 -2.18
N ALA A 152 2.09 -9.03 -2.06
CA ALA A 152 1.30 -10.11 -1.48
C ALA A 152 0.95 -9.85 -0.01
N ALA A 153 1.87 -9.29 0.77
CA ALA A 153 1.62 -8.94 2.17
C ALA A 153 0.53 -7.86 2.30
N LEU A 154 0.59 -6.80 1.49
CA LEU A 154 -0.39 -5.71 1.48
C LEU A 154 -1.77 -6.17 1.00
N LEU A 155 -1.83 -6.97 -0.07
CA LEU A 155 -3.09 -7.53 -0.59
C LEU A 155 -3.82 -8.36 0.47
N ARG A 156 -3.10 -9.27 1.15
CA ARG A 156 -3.66 -10.08 2.24
C ARG A 156 -4.15 -9.24 3.40
N ARG A 157 -3.42 -8.18 3.75
CA ARG A 157 -3.81 -7.26 4.82
C ARG A 157 -5.05 -6.46 4.44
N GLY A 158 -5.08 -5.89 3.23
CA GLY A 158 -6.24 -5.19 2.71
C GLY A 158 -7.47 -6.08 2.70
N ALA A 159 -7.34 -7.33 2.22
CA ALA A 159 -8.42 -8.32 2.24
C ALA A 159 -8.95 -8.59 3.67
N ARG A 160 -8.06 -8.75 4.67
CA ARG A 160 -8.48 -8.91 6.07
C ARG A 160 -9.20 -7.69 6.62
N ASN A 161 -8.80 -6.48 6.23
CA ASN A 161 -9.41 -5.24 6.70
C ASN A 161 -10.80 -5.00 6.10
N ILE A 162 -11.05 -5.45 4.86
CA ILE A 162 -12.37 -5.32 4.23
C ILE A 162 -13.32 -6.48 4.60
N ALA A 163 -12.80 -7.63 5.02
CA ALA A 163 -13.60 -8.82 5.32
C ALA A 163 -14.75 -8.61 6.32
N PRO A 164 -14.63 -7.79 7.39
CA PRO A 164 -15.73 -7.54 8.33
C PRO A 164 -16.97 -6.89 7.71
N TYR A 165 -16.85 -6.33 6.51
CA TYR A 165 -17.93 -5.62 5.81
C TYR A 165 -18.68 -6.49 4.80
N LEU A 166 -18.40 -7.80 4.75
CA LEU A 166 -18.95 -8.73 3.75
C LEU A 166 -20.49 -8.83 3.79
N ASP A 167 -21.06 -8.90 4.99
CA ASP A 167 -22.51 -9.12 5.17
C ASP A 167 -23.35 -7.86 4.87
N ALA A 168 -22.74 -6.68 5.02
CA ALA A 168 -23.38 -5.39 4.74
C ALA A 168 -22.36 -4.42 4.11
N PRO A 169 -22.04 -4.57 2.80
CA PRO A 169 -21.04 -3.76 2.13
C PRO A 169 -21.46 -2.28 2.03
N PRO A 170 -20.70 -1.34 2.62
CA PRO A 170 -20.95 0.08 2.44
C PRO A 170 -20.71 0.51 0.98
N HIS A 171 -21.45 1.52 0.53
CA HIS A 171 -21.25 2.19 -0.77
C HIS A 171 -21.24 1.26 -2.00
N GLY A 172 -21.85 0.07 -1.89
CA GLY A 172 -21.88 -0.93 -2.97
C GLY A 172 -20.52 -1.58 -3.28
N ILE A 173 -19.54 -1.47 -2.38
CA ILE A 173 -18.20 -2.05 -2.56
C ILE A 173 -18.30 -3.57 -2.71
N ASP A 174 -17.59 -4.13 -3.70
CA ASP A 174 -17.57 -5.58 -3.93
C ASP A 174 -16.59 -6.28 -2.98
N ILE A 175 -16.93 -6.32 -1.70
CA ILE A 175 -16.07 -6.89 -0.65
C ILE A 175 -15.68 -8.34 -0.97
N ALA A 176 -16.63 -9.15 -1.45
CA ALA A 176 -16.38 -10.54 -1.83
C ALA A 176 -15.41 -10.63 -3.01
N GLY A 177 -15.70 -9.94 -4.11
CA GLY A 177 -14.85 -9.98 -5.31
C GLY A 177 -13.46 -9.43 -5.05
N LEU A 178 -13.33 -8.38 -4.25
CA LEU A 178 -12.03 -7.84 -3.83
C LEU A 178 -11.25 -8.79 -2.93
N GLY A 179 -11.92 -9.48 -2.01
CA GLY A 179 -11.32 -10.50 -1.15
C GLY A 179 -10.75 -11.66 -1.98
N ASP A 180 -11.56 -12.20 -2.89
CA ASP A 180 -11.16 -13.31 -3.79
C ASP A 180 -10.02 -12.90 -4.71
N TRP A 181 -10.12 -11.73 -5.33
CA TRP A 181 -9.08 -11.16 -6.18
C TRP A 181 -7.76 -10.99 -5.42
N ALA A 182 -7.80 -10.39 -4.23
CA ALA A 182 -6.61 -10.15 -3.43
C ALA A 182 -5.93 -11.45 -3.00
N ALA A 183 -6.72 -12.46 -2.63
CA ALA A 183 -6.22 -13.79 -2.28
C ALA A 183 -5.55 -14.48 -3.49
N ALA A 184 -6.22 -14.49 -4.64
CA ALA A 184 -5.70 -15.11 -5.86
C ALA A 184 -4.40 -14.45 -6.35
N LEU A 185 -4.37 -13.11 -6.37
CA LEU A 185 -3.17 -12.36 -6.74
C LEU A 185 -2.03 -12.59 -5.73
N ALA A 186 -2.32 -12.55 -4.42
CA ALA A 186 -1.29 -12.81 -3.41
C ALA A 186 -0.68 -14.22 -3.52
N THR A 187 -1.49 -15.24 -3.80
CA THR A 187 -1.00 -16.61 -4.06
C THR A 187 -0.12 -16.66 -5.31
N THR A 188 -0.52 -15.97 -6.39
CA THR A 188 0.30 -15.87 -7.61
C THR A 188 1.66 -15.25 -7.28
N LEU A 189 1.66 -14.15 -6.52
CA LEU A 189 2.85 -13.41 -6.14
C LEU A 189 3.84 -14.20 -5.28
N ASP A 190 3.38 -15.19 -4.50
CA ASP A 190 4.30 -16.03 -3.69
C ASP A 190 5.26 -16.84 -4.56
N THR A 191 4.91 -17.11 -5.81
CA THR A 191 5.73 -17.89 -6.76
C THR A 191 6.26 -17.04 -7.92
N ALA A 192 5.72 -15.83 -8.11
CA ALA A 192 6.10 -14.96 -9.20
C ALA A 192 7.46 -14.29 -8.96
N SER A 193 8.18 -14.06 -10.06
CA SER A 193 9.40 -13.26 -10.11
C SER A 193 9.18 -12.09 -11.05
N GLY A 194 9.38 -10.85 -10.58
CA GLY A 194 9.27 -9.64 -11.41
C GLY A 194 7.90 -8.97 -11.40
N GLU A 195 7.70 -8.04 -12.34
CA GLU A 195 6.53 -7.17 -12.42
C GLU A 195 5.27 -7.93 -12.87
N VAL A 196 4.13 -7.67 -12.21
CA VAL A 196 2.83 -8.22 -12.61
C VAL A 196 2.09 -7.25 -13.54
N PRO A 197 1.52 -7.73 -14.66
CA PRO A 197 0.80 -6.88 -15.60
C PRO A 197 -0.53 -6.37 -15.01
N LEU A 198 -0.70 -5.04 -14.99
CA LEU A 198 -1.90 -4.39 -14.46
C LEU A 198 -3.18 -4.74 -15.25
N ALA A 199 -3.11 -4.80 -16.57
CA ALA A 199 -4.28 -5.06 -17.43
C ALA A 199 -5.03 -6.36 -17.08
N ALA A 200 -4.32 -7.37 -16.57
CA ALA A 200 -4.90 -8.65 -16.16
C ALA A 200 -5.28 -8.70 -14.66
N ASN A 201 -4.86 -7.71 -13.87
CA ASN A 201 -4.93 -7.74 -12.40
C ASN A 201 -5.63 -6.52 -11.80
N THR A 202 -6.24 -5.66 -12.61
CA THR A 202 -7.05 -4.53 -12.15
C THR A 202 -8.39 -5.01 -11.57
N PRO A 203 -8.70 -4.74 -10.29
CA PRO A 203 -9.96 -5.16 -9.69
C PRO A 203 -11.13 -4.23 -10.05
N ARG A 204 -12.35 -4.71 -9.78
CA ARG A 204 -13.55 -3.88 -9.69
C ARG A 204 -13.84 -3.55 -8.23
N LEU A 205 -14.00 -2.26 -7.93
CA LEU A 205 -14.19 -1.78 -6.56
C LEU A 205 -15.64 -1.92 -6.10
N VAL A 206 -16.61 -1.75 -7.00
CA VAL A 206 -18.05 -1.77 -6.71
C VAL A 206 -18.76 -2.83 -7.55
N ARG A 207 -19.81 -3.44 -7.01
CA ARG A 207 -20.67 -4.37 -7.75
C ARG A 207 -21.46 -3.58 -8.79
N ARG A 208 -21.45 -4.03 -10.05
CA ARG A 208 -22.35 -3.53 -11.09
C ARG A 208 -23.69 -4.24 -11.03
#